data_AF-A0A1G1GMY6-F1
#
_entry.id   AF-A0A1G1GMY6-F1
#
_cell.length_a   1.000
_cell.length_b   1.000
_cell.length_c   1.000
_cell.angle_alpha   90.00
_cell.angle_beta   90.00
_cell.angle_gamma   90.00
#
_symmetry.space_group_name_H-M   'P 1'
#
loop_
_entity.id
_entity.type
_entity.pdbx_description
1 polymer ?
#
loop_
_entity_poly.entity_id
_entity_poly.type
_entity_poly.pdbx_seq_one_letter_code
_entity_poly.pdbx_strand_id
1 'polypeptide(L)'
;METIREIRKRIPIKWHLSYQSKSGPVKWLEPSTDEKIRELAAVGIKNILVMPISFVSDHIETLYEIDILYKNLAEKLGITLKRVNSLNTHIHFIEALKDMIHRGVQEKGWNKFTALP
;
A
#
# COMPACT_ATOMS: atom_id res chain seq x y z
N MET A 1 -0.74 4.56 11.02
CA MET A 1 0.71 4.77 11.24
C MET A 1 1.43 3.52 11.75
N GLU A 2 0.77 2.65 12.53
CA GLU A 2 1.37 1.43 13.08
C GLU A 2 2.01 0.51 12.02
N THR A 3 1.31 0.22 10.93
CA THR A 3 1.84 -0.61 9.83
C THR A 3 3.15 -0.06 9.26
N ILE A 4 3.21 1.25 9.02
CA ILE A 4 4.42 1.92 8.51
C ILE A 4 5.55 1.79 9.53
N ARG A 5 5.25 1.97 10.83
CA ARG A 5 6.23 1.81 11.91
C ARG A 5 6.86 0.41 11.88
N GLU A 6 6.07 -0.64 11.76
CA GLU A 6 6.55 -2.02 11.74
C GLU A 6 7.31 -2.39 10.45
N ILE A 7 6.94 -1.79 9.31
CA ILE A 7 7.70 -1.94 8.06
C ILE A 7 9.08 -1.28 8.19
N ARG A 8 9.14 -0.07 8.78
CA ARG A 8 10.40 0.68 8.95
C ARG A 8 11.42 -0.01 9.84
N LYS A 9 10.99 -0.82 10.81
CA LYS A 9 11.90 -1.65 11.61
C LYS A 9 12.67 -2.66 10.76
N ARG A 10 12.10 -3.10 9.62
CA ARG A 10 12.68 -4.09 8.71
C ARG A 10 13.38 -3.46 7.51
N ILE A 11 12.90 -2.30 7.04
CA ILE A 11 13.42 -1.62 5.85
C ILE A 11 13.76 -0.16 6.21
N PRO A 12 15.00 0.12 6.65
CA PRO A 12 15.41 1.45 7.11
C PRO A 12 15.77 2.35 5.92
N ILE A 13 14.76 2.81 5.18
CA ILE A 13 14.90 3.77 4.08
C ILE A 13 14.15 5.08 4.37
N LYS A 14 14.52 6.15 3.65
CA LYS A 14 13.73 7.39 3.63
C LYS A 14 12.36 7.10 3.02
N TRP A 15 11.31 7.66 3.60
CA TRP A 15 9.93 7.39 3.19
C TRP A 15 9.08 8.66 3.36
N HIS A 16 7.97 8.69 2.65
CA HIS A 16 6.93 9.72 2.74
C HIS A 16 5.56 9.03 2.78
N LEU A 17 4.58 9.67 3.42
CA LEU A 17 3.18 9.30 3.29
C LEU A 17 2.49 10.29 2.36
N SER A 18 1.70 9.77 1.44
CA SER A 18 0.80 10.54 0.58
C SER A 18 -0.50 9.78 0.41
N TYR A 19 -1.52 10.46 -0.09
CA TYR A 19 -2.86 9.93 -0.27
C TYR A 19 -3.22 9.95 -1.76
N GLN A 20 -4.05 9.03 -2.20
CA GLN A 20 -4.40 8.86 -3.62
C GLN A 20 -5.91 8.83 -3.79
N SER A 21 -6.37 8.84 -5.04
CA SER A 21 -7.78 8.65 -5.41
C SER A 21 -8.73 9.71 -4.83
N LYS A 22 -8.26 10.96 -4.73
CA LYS A 22 -9.12 12.12 -4.39
C LYS A 22 -10.19 12.30 -5.47
N SER A 23 -11.45 12.46 -5.05
CA SER A 23 -12.58 12.64 -5.97
C SER A 23 -13.53 13.74 -5.50
N GLY A 24 -14.04 14.54 -6.44
CA GLY A 24 -14.98 15.62 -6.12
C GLY A 24 -14.38 16.75 -5.26
N PRO A 25 -15.19 17.77 -4.93
CA PRO A 25 -14.72 19.05 -4.40
C PRO A 25 -14.58 19.10 -2.86
N VAL A 26 -14.43 17.95 -2.20
CA VAL A 26 -14.32 17.89 -0.73
C VAL A 26 -12.87 18.04 -0.26
N LYS A 27 -12.68 18.40 1.02
CA LYS A 27 -11.33 18.46 1.61
C LYS A 27 -10.80 17.05 1.82
N TRP A 28 -9.73 16.71 1.11
CA TRP A 28 -9.05 15.42 1.20
C TRP A 28 -7.84 15.46 2.13
N LEU A 29 -7.32 14.29 2.46
CA LEU A 29 -6.03 14.16 3.14
C LEU A 29 -4.89 14.58 2.21
N GLU A 30 -3.90 15.24 2.80
CA GLU A 30 -2.75 15.81 2.11
C GLU A 30 -1.43 15.23 2.64
N PRO A 31 -0.38 15.16 1.83
CA PRO A 31 -0.32 15.55 0.41
C PRO A 31 -0.93 14.49 -0.51
N SER A 32 -1.43 14.88 -1.69
CA SER A 32 -1.72 13.88 -2.72
C SER A 32 -0.45 13.24 -3.25
N THR A 33 -0.59 12.05 -3.83
CA THR A 33 0.55 11.28 -4.35
C THR A 33 1.16 11.96 -5.56
N ASP A 34 0.38 12.59 -6.43
CA ASP A 34 0.90 13.38 -7.55
C ASP A 34 1.64 14.64 -7.08
N GLU A 35 1.14 15.35 -6.07
CA GLU A 35 1.82 16.49 -5.45
C GLU A 35 3.16 16.05 -4.85
N LYS A 36 3.16 14.95 -4.08
CA LYS A 36 4.38 14.40 -3.49
C LYS A 36 5.42 14.02 -4.55
N ILE A 37 5.01 13.43 -5.67
CA ILE A 37 5.93 13.10 -6.78
C ILE A 37 6.57 14.38 -7.34
N ARG A 38 5.80 15.46 -7.52
CA ARG A 38 6.32 16.75 -8.01
C ARG A 38 7.30 17.40 -7.03
N GLU A 39 6.99 17.38 -5.74
CA GLU A 39 7.90 17.88 -4.71
C GLU A 39 9.22 17.12 -4.68
N LEU A 40 9.16 15.78 -4.75
CA LEU A 40 10.36 14.94 -4.77
C LEU A 40 11.21 15.18 -6.02
N ALA A 41 10.57 15.40 -7.18
CA ALA A 41 11.26 15.80 -8.40
C ALA A 41 11.98 17.14 -8.24
N ALA A 42 11.32 18.13 -7.62
CA ALA A 42 11.86 19.48 -7.44
C ALA A 42 13.13 19.49 -6.56
N VAL A 43 13.25 18.57 -5.61
CA VAL A 43 14.46 18.41 -4.78
C VAL A 43 15.46 17.39 -5.35
N GLY A 44 15.29 16.97 -6.61
CA GLY A 44 16.26 16.18 -7.35
C GLY A 44 16.21 14.67 -7.13
N ILE A 45 15.17 14.12 -6.47
CA ILE A 45 15.00 12.68 -6.34
C ILE A 45 14.74 12.08 -7.73
N LYS A 46 15.45 11.00 -8.06
CA LYS A 46 15.37 10.31 -9.36
C LYS A 46 14.71 8.94 -9.33
N ASN A 47 14.56 8.35 -8.15
CA ASN A 47 14.02 6.99 -7.98
C ASN A 47 13.00 6.98 -6.86
N ILE A 48 11.80 6.48 -7.15
CA ILE A 48 10.70 6.34 -6.19
C ILE A 48 10.19 4.89 -6.23
N LEU A 49 10.03 4.30 -5.05
CA LEU A 49 9.32 3.04 -4.85
C LEU A 49 7.99 3.32 -4.14
N VAL A 50 6.88 3.04 -4.82
CA VAL A 50 5.52 3.21 -4.29
C VAL A 50 5.04 1.91 -3.65
N MET A 51 4.55 1.99 -2.42
CA MET A 51 4.01 0.85 -1.67
C MET A 51 2.52 1.09 -1.38
N PRO A 52 1.60 0.36 -2.03
CA PRO A 52 0.16 0.50 -1.78
C PRO A 52 -0.21 -0.18 -0.45
N ILE A 53 -0.05 0.51 0.67
CA ILE A 53 -0.13 -0.12 2.01
C ILE A 53 -1.57 -0.39 2.51
N SER A 54 -2.56 0.29 1.94
CA SER A 54 -3.93 0.33 2.48
C SER A 54 -4.85 -0.75 1.92
N PHE A 55 -4.39 -1.51 0.91
CA PHE A 55 -5.16 -2.58 0.29
C PHE A 55 -4.23 -3.77 -0.03
N VAL A 56 -4.80 -4.97 -0.04
CA VAL A 56 -4.01 -6.21 -0.09
C VAL A 56 -3.91 -6.82 -1.49
N SER A 57 -4.78 -6.44 -2.41
CA SER A 57 -4.84 -6.99 -3.77
C SER A 57 -4.72 -5.90 -4.82
N ASP A 58 -4.32 -6.27 -6.04
CA ASP A 58 -4.38 -5.36 -7.16
C ASP A 58 -5.84 -4.98 -7.51
N HIS A 59 -6.03 -3.70 -7.81
CA HIS A 59 -7.28 -3.02 -8.12
C HIS A 59 -6.97 -1.76 -8.97
N ILE A 60 -8.00 -0.99 -9.35
CA ILE A 60 -7.86 0.14 -10.30
C ILE A 60 -6.81 1.16 -9.83
N GLU A 61 -6.73 1.43 -8.54
CA GLU A 61 -5.80 2.37 -7.94
C GLU A 61 -4.33 1.90 -8.06
N THR A 62 -4.08 0.59 -8.05
CA THR A 62 -2.74 0.06 -8.27
C THR A 62 -2.37 -0.06 -9.75
N LEU A 63 -3.23 -0.68 -10.55
CA LEU A 63 -2.93 -1.05 -11.93
C LEU A 63 -3.09 0.12 -12.90
N TYR A 64 -3.94 1.10 -12.58
CA TYR A 64 -4.18 2.25 -13.43
C TYR A 64 -3.61 3.53 -12.80
N GLU A 65 -3.99 3.86 -11.57
CA GLU A 65 -3.56 5.13 -10.98
C GLU A 65 -2.04 5.14 -10.73
N ILE A 66 -1.47 4.12 -10.06
CA ILE A 66 -0.02 4.07 -9.84
C ILE A 66 0.73 3.69 -11.12
N ASP A 67 0.44 2.53 -11.71
CA ASP A 67 1.28 1.95 -12.77
C ASP A 67 1.18 2.68 -14.12
N ILE A 68 0.11 3.46 -14.34
CA ILE A 68 -0.07 4.25 -15.57
C ILE A 68 -0.01 5.74 -15.25
N LEU A 69 -0.93 6.29 -14.45
CA LEU A 69 -1.01 7.75 -14.30
C LEU A 69 0.20 8.34 -13.56
N TYR A 70 0.51 7.84 -12.37
CA TYR A 70 1.63 8.34 -11.57
C TYR A 70 2.99 7.97 -12.16
N LYS A 71 3.10 6.79 -12.77
CA LYS A 71 4.31 6.42 -13.49
C LYS A 71 4.57 7.34 -14.68
N ASN A 72 3.55 7.64 -15.49
CA ASN A 72 3.67 8.60 -16.60
C ASN A 72 4.01 10.01 -16.11
N LEU A 73 3.45 10.45 -14.98
CA LEU A 73 3.81 11.73 -14.36
C LEU A 73 5.28 11.74 -13.92
N ALA A 74 5.73 10.69 -13.23
CA ALA A 74 7.09 10.55 -12.75
C ALA A 74 8.09 10.54 -13.93
N GLU A 75 7.81 9.82 -15.01
CA GLU A 75 8.65 9.77 -16.19
C GLU A 75 8.81 11.15 -16.84
N LYS A 76 7.73 11.94 -16.97
CA LYS A 76 7.78 13.33 -17.46
C LYS A 76 8.64 14.25 -16.58
N LEU A 77 8.81 13.91 -15.30
CA LEU A 77 9.64 14.63 -14.35
C LEU A 77 11.07 14.05 -14.23
N GLY A 78 11.41 13.06 -15.05
CA GLY A 78 12.72 12.39 -15.02
C GLY A 78 12.92 11.50 -13.79
N ILE A 79 11.83 10.96 -13.23
CA ILE A 79 11.84 10.01 -12.11
C ILE A 79 11.55 8.60 -12.64
N THR A 80 12.35 7.63 -12.21
CA THR A 80 12.01 6.21 -12.32
C THR A 80 11.11 5.81 -11.15
N LEU A 81 9.84 5.53 -11.45
CA LEU A 81 8.86 5.04 -10.47
C LEU A 81 8.64 3.54 -10.65
N LYS A 82 8.72 2.80 -9.54
CA LYS A 82 8.31 1.39 -9.45
C LYS A 82 7.27 1.23 -8.34
N ARG A 83 6.37 0.28 -8.50
CA ARG A 83 5.40 -0.12 -7.47
C ARG A 83 5.81 -1.47 -6.90
N VAL A 84 5.65 -1.64 -5.58
CA VAL A 84 5.74 -2.96 -4.93
C VAL A 84 4.49 -3.77 -5.30
N ASN A 85 4.68 -5.05 -5.61
CA ASN A 85 3.55 -5.95 -5.86
C ASN A 85 2.57 -5.93 -4.67
N SER A 86 1.27 -5.91 -4.96
CA SER A 86 0.25 -6.14 -3.94
C SER A 86 0.42 -7.55 -3.33
N LEU A 87 -0.11 -7.76 -2.12
CA LEU A 87 0.02 -9.04 -1.44
C LEU A 87 -0.65 -10.17 -2.25
N ASN A 88 -1.79 -9.90 -2.88
CA ASN A 88 -2.52 -10.84 -3.75
C ASN A 88 -2.60 -12.23 -3.10
N THR A 89 -2.03 -13.25 -3.76
CA THR A 89 -1.99 -14.64 -3.31
C THR A 89 -0.65 -15.04 -2.68
N HIS A 90 0.14 -14.07 -2.22
CA HIS A 90 1.44 -14.34 -1.60
C HIS A 90 1.27 -15.29 -0.41
N ILE A 91 2.06 -16.38 -0.38
CA ILE A 91 1.89 -17.46 0.59
C ILE A 91 1.92 -16.96 2.05
N HIS A 92 2.88 -16.09 2.39
CA HIS A 92 2.96 -15.52 3.73
C HIS A 92 1.77 -14.63 4.11
N PHE A 93 1.08 -14.01 3.15
CA PHE A 93 -0.14 -13.28 3.46
C PHE A 93 -1.29 -14.23 3.80
N ILE A 94 -1.44 -15.31 3.02
CA ILE A 94 -2.43 -16.36 3.28
C ILE A 94 -2.16 -17.05 4.63
N GLU A 95 -0.89 -17.36 4.93
CA GLU A 95 -0.48 -17.90 6.23
C GLU A 95 -0.81 -16.95 7.37
N ALA A 96 -0.54 -15.66 7.22
CA ALA A 96 -0.86 -14.66 8.22
C ALA A 96 -2.38 -14.55 8.48
N LEU A 97 -3.21 -14.65 7.42
CA LEU A 97 -4.68 -14.68 7.57
C LEU A 97 -5.13 -15.94 8.33
N LYS A 98 -4.61 -17.11 7.96
CA LYS A 98 -4.89 -18.37 8.67
C LYS A 98 -4.55 -18.25 10.15
N ASP A 99 -3.36 -17.76 10.48
CA ASP A 99 -2.90 -17.59 11.86
C ASP A 99 -3.76 -16.57 12.62
N MET A 100 -4.16 -15.49 11.97
CA MET A 100 -5.05 -14.49 12.56
C MET A 100 -6.42 -15.07 12.90
N ILE A 101 -7.00 -15.89 12.01
CA ILE A 101 -8.28 -16.57 12.25
C ILE A 101 -8.13 -17.59 13.38
N HIS A 102 -7.08 -18.41 13.36
CA HIS A 102 -6.82 -19.39 14.42
C HIS A 102 -6.72 -18.72 15.80
N ARG A 103 -5.95 -17.62 15.91
CA ARG A 103 -5.89 -16.83 17.16
C ARG A 103 -7.26 -16.31 17.57
N GLY A 104 -8.00 -15.71 16.65
CA GLY A 104 -9.33 -15.17 16.92
C GLY A 104 -10.34 -16.22 17.39
N VAL A 105 -10.33 -17.41 16.79
CA VAL A 105 -11.18 -18.55 17.20
C VAL A 105 -10.87 -18.99 18.63
N GLN A 106 -9.58 -19.11 18.98
CA GLN A 106 -9.15 -19.49 20.33
C GLN A 106 -9.55 -18.42 21.36
N GLU A 107 -9.28 -17.15 21.07
CA GLU A 107 -9.62 -16.02 21.95
C GLU A 107 -11.14 -15.89 22.20
N LYS A 108 -11.97 -16.25 21.21
CA LYS A 108 -13.43 -16.24 21.33
C LYS A 108 -14.01 -17.52 21.91
N GLY A 109 -13.18 -18.55 22.13
CA GLY A 109 -13.65 -19.86 22.60
C GLY A 109 -14.55 -20.58 21.60
N TRP A 110 -14.41 -20.29 20.30
CA TRP A 110 -15.17 -20.93 19.21
C TRP A 110 -14.61 -22.34 18.91
N ASN A 111 -14.48 -23.16 19.95
CA ASN A 111 -13.80 -24.46 19.93
C ASN A 111 -14.61 -25.59 19.27
N LYS A 112 -15.77 -25.27 18.70
CA LYS A 112 -16.63 -26.21 17.98
C LYS A 112 -17.08 -25.57 16.67
N PHE A 113 -16.38 -25.87 15.58
CA PHE A 113 -17.11 -26.05 14.34
C PHE A 113 -17.95 -27.30 14.54
N THR A 114 -19.24 -27.13 14.86
CA THR A 114 -20.20 -28.20 14.61
C THR A 114 -20.00 -28.56 13.15
N ALA A 115 -19.50 -29.76 12.88
CA ALA A 115 -19.36 -30.25 11.52
C ALA A 115 -20.68 -29.93 10.79
N LEU A 116 -20.58 -29.17 9.71
CA LEU A 116 -21.72 -29.01 8.82
C LEU A 116 -22.11 -30.43 8.37
N PRO A 117 -23.41 -30.76 8.39
CA PRO A 117 -23.87 -32.09 8.00
C PRO A 117 -23.42 -32.48 6.59
#